data_AF-G5K463-F1
#
_entry.id   AF-G5K463-F1
#
_cell.length_a   1.000
_cell.length_b   1.000
_cell.length_c   1.000
_cell.angle_alpha   90.00
_cell.angle_beta   90.00
_cell.angle_gamma   90.00
#
_symmetry.space_group_name_H-M   'P 1'
#
loop_
_entity.id
_entity.type
_entity.pdbx_description
1 polymer ?
#
loop_
_entity_poly.entity_id
_entity_poly.type
_entity_poly.pdbx_seq_one_letter_code
_entity_poly.pdbx_strand_id
1 'polypeptide(L)'
;MRTPSELTHCIEHTTLPEAVELFEEKVLRKSLNNYDDWYKQDVQKEYERINYDGAFFFFIELDLGFSRGGLSDCIETEQEKVALLLLLVEAYERYVDVNTGIEDWLGYDCIFCDVVVSNETAAKPLTQIEYKTIKDLIITVIDHYVPSMTVMETWEYEMFKQAQNPNTTRIDNVQITLPLFEKQEK
;
A
#
# COMPACT_ATOMS: atom_id res chain seq x y z
N MET A 1 3.25 14.55 6.42
CA MET A 1 2.23 13.53 6.66
C MET A 1 1.02 14.22 7.24
N ARG A 2 -0.12 14.03 6.58
CA ARG A 2 -1.43 14.52 7.01
C ARG A 2 -1.87 13.85 8.32
N THR A 3 -2.75 14.51 9.04
CA THR A 3 -3.54 13.89 10.12
C THR A 3 -4.66 13.02 9.53
N PRO A 4 -5.22 12.08 10.31
CA PRO A 4 -6.41 11.32 9.91
C PRO A 4 -7.54 12.16 9.32
N SER A 5 -7.91 13.26 9.98
CA SER A 5 -8.97 14.15 9.51
C SER A 5 -8.64 14.85 8.19
N GLU A 6 -7.37 15.25 8.00
CA GLU A 6 -6.93 15.86 6.74
C GLU A 6 -6.91 14.82 5.60
N LEU A 7 -6.53 13.57 5.91
CA LEU A 7 -6.57 12.47 4.92
C LEU A 7 -8.01 12.14 4.53
N THR A 8 -8.91 11.95 5.50
CA THR A 8 -10.36 11.76 5.27
C THR A 8 -10.93 12.86 4.38
N HIS A 9 -10.65 14.12 4.72
CA HIS A 9 -11.11 15.25 3.90
C HIS A 9 -10.56 15.19 2.48
N CYS A 10 -9.28 14.87 2.29
CA CYS A 10 -8.71 14.69 0.96
C CYS A 10 -9.37 13.54 0.20
N ILE A 11 -9.58 12.38 0.81
CA ILE A 11 -10.22 11.22 0.17
C ILE A 11 -11.62 11.58 -0.34
N GLU A 12 -12.41 12.31 0.45
CA GLU A 12 -13.77 12.71 0.07
C GLU A 12 -13.83 13.74 -1.07
N HIS A 13 -12.73 14.44 -1.35
CA HIS A 13 -12.66 15.56 -2.30
C HIS A 13 -11.65 15.35 -3.43
N THR A 14 -11.11 14.13 -3.57
CA THR A 14 -10.16 13.77 -4.62
C THR A 14 -10.80 12.72 -5.52
N THR A 15 -10.77 12.94 -6.83
CA THR A 15 -11.21 11.97 -7.83
C THR A 15 -10.15 10.88 -8.04
N LEU A 16 -10.55 9.72 -8.57
CA LEU A 16 -9.58 8.67 -8.88
C LEU A 16 -8.45 9.12 -9.81
N PRO A 17 -8.70 9.86 -10.93
CA PRO A 17 -7.63 10.38 -11.77
C PRO A 17 -6.64 11.29 -11.05
N GLU A 18 -7.12 12.16 -10.16
CA GLU A 18 -6.25 13.05 -9.36
C GLU A 18 -5.41 12.24 -8.35
N ALA A 19 -5.99 11.21 -7.73
CA ALA A 19 -5.26 10.32 -6.82
C ALA A 19 -4.17 9.53 -7.56
N VAL A 20 -4.46 9.07 -8.78
CA VAL A 20 -3.49 8.40 -9.66
C VAL A 20 -2.35 9.34 -10.01
N GLU A 21 -2.62 10.56 -10.47
CA GLU A 21 -1.58 11.55 -10.80
C GLU A 21 -0.66 11.81 -9.60
N LEU A 22 -1.25 12.01 -8.41
CA LEU A 22 -0.51 12.19 -7.17
C LEU A 22 0.36 10.98 -6.81
N PHE A 23 -0.18 9.77 -6.98
CA PHE A 23 0.54 8.52 -6.72
C PHE A 23 1.72 8.34 -7.67
N GLU A 24 1.51 8.54 -8.98
CA GLU A 24 2.57 8.43 -9.98
C GLU A 24 3.70 9.43 -9.73
N GLU A 25 3.35 10.70 -9.45
CA GLU A 25 4.32 11.76 -9.22
C GLU A 25 5.10 11.55 -7.91
N LYS A 26 4.38 11.24 -6.83
CA LYS A 26 4.97 11.27 -5.48
C LYS A 26 5.51 9.94 -5.03
N VAL A 27 5.01 8.82 -5.56
CA VAL A 27 5.40 7.46 -5.20
C VAL A 27 6.22 6.84 -6.34
N LEU A 28 5.58 6.52 -7.46
CA LEU A 28 6.21 5.70 -8.52
C LEU A 28 7.46 6.37 -9.09
N ARG A 29 7.35 7.64 -9.52
CA ARG A 29 8.47 8.39 -10.09
C ARG A 29 9.63 8.53 -9.11
N LYS A 30 9.34 8.73 -7.82
CA LYS A 30 10.38 8.81 -6.81
C LYS A 30 11.02 7.44 -6.55
N SER A 31 10.25 6.36 -6.61
CA SER A 31 10.72 4.99 -6.36
C SER A 31 11.71 4.53 -7.41
N LEU A 32 11.54 5.00 -8.65
CA LEU A 32 12.49 4.75 -9.75
C LEU A 32 13.92 5.18 -9.39
N ASN A 33 14.11 6.19 -8.53
CA ASN A 33 15.44 6.63 -8.11
C ASN A 33 16.18 5.61 -7.23
N ASN A 34 15.48 4.60 -6.70
CA ASN A 34 16.10 3.52 -5.91
C ASN A 34 16.68 2.41 -6.79
N TYR A 35 16.40 2.42 -8.09
CA TYR A 35 16.85 1.40 -9.03
C TYR A 35 18.02 1.89 -9.89
N ASP A 36 18.93 0.97 -10.21
CA ASP A 36 20.01 1.20 -11.17
C ASP A 36 19.46 1.54 -12.56
N ASP A 37 20.18 2.35 -13.33
CA ASP A 37 19.72 2.84 -14.63
C ASP A 37 19.39 1.73 -15.64
N TRP A 38 20.06 0.57 -15.54
CA TRP A 38 19.80 -0.57 -16.43
C TRP A 38 18.45 -1.24 -16.16
N TYR A 39 17.97 -1.22 -14.92
CA TYR A 39 16.70 -1.85 -14.51
C TYR A 39 15.55 -0.84 -14.42
N LYS A 40 15.86 0.43 -14.17
CA LYS A 40 14.90 1.53 -14.06
C LYS A 40 13.93 1.62 -15.24
N GLN A 41 14.40 1.39 -16.46
CA GLN A 41 13.55 1.41 -17.65
C GLN A 41 12.52 0.27 -17.68
N ASP A 42 12.86 -0.90 -17.16
CA ASP A 42 11.94 -2.02 -17.12
C ASP A 42 10.90 -1.83 -16.01
N VAL A 43 11.32 -1.36 -14.84
CA VAL A 43 10.40 -0.94 -13.76
C VAL A 43 9.43 0.14 -14.23
N GLN A 44 9.91 1.15 -14.97
CA GLN A 44 9.06 2.20 -15.49
C GLN A 44 7.97 1.65 -16.43
N LYS A 45 8.30 0.67 -17.30
CA LYS A 45 7.30 0.03 -18.16
C LYS A 45 6.24 -0.73 -17.37
N GLU A 46 6.62 -1.37 -16.27
CA GLU A 46 5.65 -2.04 -15.39
C GLU A 46 4.73 -1.03 -14.70
N TYR A 47 5.26 0.11 -14.24
CA TYR A 47 4.43 1.20 -13.69
C TYR A 47 3.45 1.78 -14.71
N GLU A 48 3.87 1.96 -15.96
CA GLU A 48 3.00 2.42 -17.06
C GLU A 48 1.90 1.39 -17.42
N ARG A 49 2.04 0.13 -16.98
CA ARG A 49 1.05 -0.94 -17.19
C ARG A 49 0.05 -1.10 -16.06
N ILE A 50 0.13 -0.31 -14.99
CA ILE A 50 -0.82 -0.40 -13.87
C ILE A 50 -2.23 -0.16 -14.40
N ASN A 51 -3.12 -1.12 -14.12
CA ASN A 51 -4.53 -1.08 -14.47
C ASN A 51 -5.34 -0.52 -13.29
N TYR A 52 -5.46 0.81 -13.22
CA TYR A 52 -6.24 1.49 -12.18
C TYR A 52 -7.75 1.21 -12.25
N ASP A 53 -8.25 0.73 -13.39
CA ASP A 53 -9.64 0.27 -13.55
C ASP A 53 -9.86 -1.14 -12.96
N GLY A 54 -8.80 -1.94 -12.85
CA GLY A 54 -8.81 -3.28 -12.25
C GLY A 54 -9.02 -3.27 -10.73
N ALA A 55 -9.29 -4.44 -10.15
CA ALA A 55 -9.47 -4.55 -8.70
C ALA A 55 -8.14 -4.44 -7.95
N PHE A 56 -8.10 -3.62 -6.89
CA PHE A 56 -6.95 -3.62 -5.98
C PHE A 56 -7.19 -4.68 -4.90
N PHE A 57 -6.14 -5.05 -4.19
CA PHE A 57 -6.25 -5.87 -2.98
C PHE A 57 -5.44 -5.24 -1.86
N PHE A 58 -5.83 -5.54 -0.63
CA PHE A 58 -5.27 -4.97 0.59
C PHE A 58 -5.07 -6.06 1.62
N PHE A 59 -3.86 -6.14 2.19
CA PHE A 59 -3.48 -7.18 3.14
C PHE A 59 -2.79 -6.57 4.36
N ILE A 60 -2.95 -7.21 5.50
CA ILE A 60 -2.20 -6.94 6.73
C ILE A 60 -1.34 -8.17 6.97
N GLU A 61 -0.02 -8.04 6.88
CA GLU A 61 0.88 -9.18 6.91
C GLU A 61 1.76 -9.17 8.17
N LEU A 62 1.93 -10.35 8.77
CA LEU A 62 2.78 -10.55 9.94
C LEU A 62 4.27 -10.54 9.59
N ASP A 63 4.65 -11.08 8.43
CA ASP A 63 6.04 -11.27 8.00
C ASP A 63 6.28 -10.67 6.60
N LEU A 64 7.22 -9.74 6.48
CA LEU A 64 7.65 -9.20 5.18
C LEU A 64 8.26 -10.30 4.30
N GLY A 65 7.65 -10.56 3.14
CA GLY A 65 8.14 -11.51 2.13
C GLY A 65 7.46 -12.88 2.12
N PHE A 66 6.52 -13.14 3.02
CA PHE A 66 5.58 -14.25 2.90
C PHE A 66 4.17 -13.69 2.82
N SER A 67 3.70 -13.31 1.63
CA SER A 67 2.27 -13.15 1.43
C SER A 67 1.64 -14.51 1.70
N ARG A 68 0.98 -14.66 2.85
CA ARG A 68 0.29 -15.91 3.17
C ARG A 68 -1.06 -16.02 2.46
N GLY A 69 -1.37 -15.09 1.57
CA GLY A 69 -2.66 -15.05 0.87
C GLY A 69 -3.78 -14.92 1.89
N GLY A 70 -3.71 -13.89 2.75
CA GLY A 70 -4.86 -13.51 3.56
C GLY A 70 -6.09 -13.32 2.67
N LEU A 71 -7.29 -13.56 3.19
CA LEU A 71 -8.52 -13.29 2.43
C LEU A 71 -8.66 -11.76 2.29
N SER A 72 -8.29 -11.22 1.13
CA SER A 72 -8.63 -9.87 0.73
C SER A 72 -9.79 -9.94 -0.26
N ASP A 73 -10.86 -9.20 0.02
CA ASP A 73 -11.85 -8.89 -0.98
C ASP A 73 -11.28 -7.96 -2.06
N CYS A 74 -11.91 -7.99 -3.24
CA CYS A 74 -11.60 -7.10 -4.33
C CYS A 74 -12.03 -5.66 -3.99
N ILE A 75 -11.09 -4.73 -4.11
CA ILE A 75 -11.35 -3.30 -3.98
C ILE A 75 -11.68 -2.74 -5.35
N GLU A 76 -12.98 -2.52 -5.59
CA GLU A 76 -13.49 -2.14 -6.91
C GLU A 76 -13.95 -0.67 -6.97
N THR A 77 -14.40 -0.10 -5.85
CA THR A 77 -14.98 1.25 -5.89
C THR A 77 -13.90 2.32 -6.03
N GLU A 78 -14.21 3.39 -6.77
CA GLU A 78 -13.26 4.49 -6.96
C GLU A 78 -12.84 5.13 -5.63
N GLN A 79 -13.76 5.26 -4.68
CA GLN A 79 -13.49 5.91 -3.39
C GLN A 79 -12.52 5.09 -2.53
N GLU A 80 -12.67 3.77 -2.50
CA GLU A 80 -11.71 2.88 -1.83
C GLU A 80 -10.33 2.96 -2.48
N LYS A 81 -10.26 2.92 -3.81
CA LYS A 81 -9.00 3.05 -4.56
C LYS A 81 -8.32 4.39 -4.27
N VAL A 82 -9.07 5.49 -4.26
CA VAL A 82 -8.58 6.82 -3.86
C VAL A 82 -7.99 6.77 -2.45
N ALA A 83 -8.69 6.15 -1.49
CA ALA A 83 -8.21 6.03 -0.11
C ALA A 83 -6.87 5.29 -0.03
N LEU A 84 -6.72 4.18 -0.75
CA LEU A 84 -5.49 3.40 -0.78
C LEU A 84 -4.33 4.14 -1.47
N LEU A 85 -4.58 4.79 -2.61
CA LEU A 85 -3.55 5.56 -3.31
C LEU A 85 -3.07 6.77 -2.48
N LEU A 86 -3.99 7.49 -1.83
CA LEU A 86 -3.63 8.62 -0.97
C LEU A 86 -2.93 8.18 0.31
N LEU A 87 -3.25 7.00 0.86
CA LEU A 87 -2.48 6.40 1.96
C LEU A 87 -1.03 6.15 1.54
N LEU A 88 -0.82 5.56 0.36
CA LEU A 88 0.52 5.33 -0.19
C LEU A 88 1.27 6.66 -0.37
N VAL A 89 0.63 7.68 -0.93
CA VAL A 89 1.22 9.02 -1.08
C VAL A 89 1.66 9.61 0.26
N GLU A 90 0.86 9.45 1.32
CA GLU A 90 1.19 9.97 2.66
C GLU A 90 2.30 9.19 3.37
N ALA A 91 2.35 7.87 3.17
CA ALA A 91 3.32 6.99 3.81
C ALA A 91 4.66 6.91 3.05
N TYR A 92 4.70 7.34 1.79
CA TYR A 92 5.86 7.21 0.91
C TYR A 92 7.10 7.99 1.38
N GLU A 93 8.27 7.64 0.83
CA GLU A 93 9.66 8.07 1.15
C GLU A 93 10.31 7.45 2.38
N ARG A 94 9.55 7.08 3.40
CA ARG A 94 10.11 6.47 4.62
C ARG A 94 9.58 5.08 4.93
N TYR A 95 8.36 4.76 4.48
CA TYR A 95 7.64 3.60 4.97
C TYR A 95 7.01 2.75 3.87
N VAL A 96 7.06 3.19 2.61
CA VAL A 96 6.54 2.40 1.48
C VAL A 96 7.70 1.79 0.71
N ASP A 97 7.70 0.47 0.59
CA ASP A 97 8.49 -0.24 -0.42
C ASP A 97 7.61 -0.56 -1.63
N VAL A 98 8.15 -0.41 -2.84
CA VAL A 98 7.40 -0.62 -4.08
C VAL A 98 8.12 -1.68 -4.90
N ASN A 99 7.52 -2.87 -4.95
CA ASN A 99 8.05 -4.06 -5.57
C ASN A 99 7.32 -4.36 -6.89
N THR A 100 8.08 -4.73 -7.92
CA THR A 100 7.56 -4.94 -9.29
C THR A 100 7.81 -6.37 -9.76
N GLY A 101 6.96 -6.87 -10.68
CA GLY A 101 7.14 -8.17 -11.30
C GLY A 101 6.83 -9.35 -10.36
N ILE A 102 5.85 -9.18 -9.49
CA ILE A 102 5.40 -10.22 -8.56
C ILE A 102 3.98 -10.61 -8.96
N GLU A 103 3.71 -11.92 -8.95
CA GLU A 103 2.35 -12.45 -9.12
C GLU A 103 1.62 -12.37 -7.78
N ASP A 104 0.38 -11.89 -7.79
CA ASP A 104 -0.49 -12.00 -6.61
C ASP A 104 -0.90 -13.45 -6.33
N TRP A 105 -1.62 -13.66 -5.23
CA TRP A 105 -2.09 -14.98 -4.82
C TRP A 105 -3.09 -15.62 -5.83
N LEU A 106 -3.65 -14.83 -6.75
CA LEU A 106 -4.53 -15.28 -7.83
C LEU A 106 -3.75 -15.55 -9.14
N GLY A 107 -2.44 -15.29 -9.17
CA GLY A 107 -1.57 -15.48 -10.32
C GLY A 107 -1.56 -14.32 -11.31
N TYR A 108 -2.02 -13.12 -10.91
CA TYR A 108 -1.95 -11.92 -11.74
C TYR A 108 -0.66 -11.13 -11.50
N ASP A 109 -0.02 -10.69 -12.58
CA ASP A 109 1.07 -9.73 -12.52
C ASP A 109 0.60 -8.43 -11.84
N CYS A 110 1.28 -8.01 -10.76
CA CYS A 110 0.93 -6.78 -10.04
C CYS A 110 2.15 -6.03 -9.49
N ILE A 111 1.89 -4.80 -9.06
CA ILE A 111 2.82 -3.98 -8.27
C ILE A 111 2.41 -4.07 -6.81
N PHE A 112 3.36 -4.41 -5.95
CA PHE A 112 3.16 -4.46 -4.51
C PHE A 112 3.68 -3.18 -3.87
N CYS A 113 2.85 -2.55 -3.05
CA CYS A 113 3.22 -1.39 -2.25
C CYS A 113 3.07 -1.74 -0.77
N ASP A 114 4.20 -1.87 -0.07
CA ASP A 114 4.26 -2.33 1.33
C ASP A 114 4.51 -1.14 2.26
N VAL A 115 3.53 -0.81 3.10
CA VAL A 115 3.67 0.17 4.18
C VAL A 115 4.23 -0.52 5.43
N VAL A 116 5.53 -0.38 5.67
CA VAL A 116 6.24 -0.98 6.80
C VAL A 116 5.84 -0.30 8.12
N VAL A 117 5.44 -1.11 9.10
CA VAL A 117 4.96 -0.67 10.43
C VAL A 117 5.70 -1.36 11.59
N SER A 118 6.78 -2.09 11.28
CA SER A 118 7.70 -2.74 12.22
C SER A 118 9.15 -2.28 11.98
N ASN A 119 9.93 -2.12 13.05
CA ASN A 119 11.36 -1.81 12.97
C ASN A 119 12.24 -3.02 12.68
N GLU A 120 11.71 -4.24 12.81
CA GLU A 120 12.47 -5.47 12.54
C GLU A 120 12.94 -5.53 11.09
N THR A 121 12.11 -5.02 10.20
CA THR A 121 12.19 -5.19 8.74
C THR A 121 12.28 -3.87 7.98
N ALA A 122 12.22 -2.73 8.68
CA ALA A 122 12.35 -1.42 8.07
C ALA A 122 13.79 -1.11 7.65
N ALA A 123 13.97 -0.67 6.40
CA ALA A 123 15.24 -0.12 5.92
C ALA A 123 15.72 1.10 6.74
N LYS A 124 14.78 1.81 7.37
CA LYS A 124 15.03 2.92 8.31
C LYS A 124 14.11 2.77 9.53
N PRO A 125 14.65 2.80 10.77
CA PRO A 125 13.82 2.68 11.97
C PRO A 125 12.79 3.81 12.07
N LEU A 126 11.54 3.45 12.33
CA LEU A 126 10.45 4.32 12.73
C LEU A 126 10.69 4.87 14.15
N THR A 127 10.57 6.18 14.30
CA THR A 127 10.37 6.76 15.63
C THR A 127 8.95 6.46 16.14
N GLN A 128 8.75 6.57 17.45
CA GLN A 128 7.43 6.36 18.07
C GLN A 128 6.35 7.31 17.52
N ILE A 129 6.73 8.54 17.18
CA ILE A 129 5.80 9.54 16.62
C ILE A 129 5.39 9.11 15.22
N GLU A 130 6.35 8.76 14.37
CA GLU A 130 6.10 8.32 13.00
C GLU A 130 5.25 7.06 12.95
N TYR A 131 5.60 6.05 13.75
CA TYR A 131 4.81 4.82 13.90
C TYR A 131 3.35 5.14 14.24
N LYS A 132 3.13 5.99 15.24
CA LYS A 132 1.77 6.35 15.64
C LYS A 132 1.03 7.06 14.50
N THR A 133 1.66 8.02 13.83
CA THR A 133 1.02 8.75 12.74
C THR A 133 0.63 7.81 11.58
N ILE A 134 1.54 6.96 11.11
CA ILE A 134 1.26 6.01 10.02
C ILE A 134 0.17 5.04 10.44
N LYS A 135 0.26 4.48 11.65
CA LYS A 135 -0.73 3.57 12.18
C LYS A 135 -2.12 4.23 12.25
N ASP A 136 -2.21 5.46 12.75
CA ASP A 136 -3.47 6.19 12.83
C ASP A 136 -4.06 6.43 11.43
N LEU A 137 -3.23 6.72 10.42
CA LEU A 137 -3.67 6.85 9.02
C LEU A 137 -4.18 5.51 8.45
N ILE A 138 -3.43 4.43 8.64
CA ILE A 138 -3.81 3.08 8.17
C ILE A 138 -5.15 2.67 8.79
N ILE A 139 -5.30 2.80 10.12
CA ILE A 139 -6.55 2.47 10.83
C ILE A 139 -7.70 3.31 10.28
N THR A 140 -7.47 4.61 10.05
CA THR A 140 -8.50 5.49 9.51
C THR A 140 -8.95 5.03 8.12
N VAL A 141 -8.02 4.66 7.25
CA VAL A 141 -8.34 4.17 5.90
C VAL A 141 -9.10 2.86 5.96
N ILE A 142 -8.64 1.92 6.80
CA ILE A 142 -9.29 0.63 6.98
C ILE A 142 -10.71 0.79 7.53
N ASP A 143 -10.86 1.48 8.66
CA ASP A 143 -12.14 1.53 9.39
C ASP A 143 -13.25 2.29 8.63
N HIS A 144 -12.89 3.19 7.71
CA HIS A 144 -13.85 4.06 7.02
C HIS A 144 -14.04 3.76 5.54
N TYR A 145 -13.04 3.20 4.86
CA TYR A 145 -13.07 3.06 3.41
C TYR A 145 -12.91 1.62 2.96
N VAL A 146 -12.04 0.81 3.59
CA VAL A 146 -11.83 -0.58 3.14
C VAL A 146 -13.02 -1.46 3.55
N PRO A 147 -13.54 -2.34 2.68
CA PRO A 147 -14.58 -3.30 3.02
C PRO A 147 -14.20 -4.12 4.25
N SER A 148 -15.18 -4.34 5.15
CA SER A 148 -14.94 -5.09 6.37
C SER A 148 -14.41 -6.49 6.09
N MET A 149 -14.87 -7.12 4.99
CA MET A 149 -14.49 -8.48 4.60
C MET A 149 -13.00 -8.64 4.30
N THR A 150 -12.34 -7.59 3.77
CA THR A 150 -10.89 -7.52 3.56
C THR A 150 -10.09 -7.64 4.87
N VAL A 151 -10.72 -7.36 6.01
CA VAL A 151 -10.08 -7.28 7.34
C VAL A 151 -10.74 -8.24 8.35
N MET A 152 -11.84 -8.88 7.98
CA MET A 152 -12.80 -9.52 8.90
C MET A 152 -12.30 -10.81 9.54
N GLU A 153 -11.19 -11.38 9.08
CA GLU A 153 -10.76 -12.69 9.55
C GLU A 153 -9.63 -12.68 10.59
N THR A 154 -9.01 -11.54 10.89
CA THR A 154 -7.71 -11.62 11.56
C THR A 154 -7.66 -10.87 12.88
N TRP A 155 -7.46 -11.65 13.96
CA TRP A 155 -6.87 -11.22 15.22
C TRP A 155 -5.62 -10.32 15.02
N GLU A 156 -5.00 -10.40 13.85
CA GLU A 156 -3.89 -9.58 13.36
C GLU A 156 -4.27 -8.10 13.23
N TYR A 157 -5.44 -7.74 12.68
CA TYR A 157 -5.86 -6.33 12.63
C TYR A 157 -6.15 -5.76 14.03
N GLU A 158 -6.81 -6.54 14.89
CA GLU A 158 -7.02 -6.12 16.28
C GLU A 158 -5.68 -5.98 17.03
N MET A 159 -4.74 -6.90 16.80
CA MET A 159 -3.38 -6.78 17.33
C MET A 159 -2.65 -5.57 16.77
N PHE A 160 -2.80 -5.25 15.48
CA PHE A 160 -2.28 -4.03 14.87
C PHE A 160 -2.83 -2.78 15.58
N LYS A 161 -4.16 -2.69 15.76
CA LYS A 161 -4.81 -1.59 16.48
C LYS A 161 -4.36 -1.45 17.93
N GLN A 162 -4.03 -2.54 18.61
CA GLN A 162 -3.58 -2.51 20.00
C GLN A 162 -2.07 -2.28 20.15
N ALA A 163 -1.25 -2.54 19.13
CA ALA A 163 0.20 -2.39 19.18
C ALA A 163 0.64 -0.96 19.54
N GLN A 164 1.61 -0.81 20.44
CA GLN A 164 1.98 0.51 20.97
C GLN A 164 3.33 1.03 20.46
N ASN A 165 4.18 0.17 19.88
CA ASN A 165 5.57 0.53 19.56
C ASN A 165 6.09 -0.30 18.37
N PRO A 166 6.78 0.35 17.40
CA PRO A 166 7.28 -0.32 16.18
C PRO A 166 8.30 -1.44 16.44
N ASN A 167 8.94 -1.50 17.61
CA ASN A 167 9.89 -2.57 17.97
C ASN A 167 9.21 -3.81 18.56
N THR A 168 7.91 -3.73 18.85
CA THR A 168 7.12 -4.83 19.47
C THR A 168 5.88 -5.18 18.65
N THR A 169 5.60 -4.40 17.60
CA THR A 169 4.56 -4.69 16.62
C THR A 169 4.91 -6.00 15.93
N ARG A 170 3.96 -6.94 15.90
CA ARG A 170 4.11 -8.25 15.23
C ARG A 170 3.66 -8.24 13.77
N ILE A 171 3.11 -7.11 13.33
CA ILE A 171 2.66 -6.86 11.97
C ILE A 171 3.80 -6.11 11.30
N ASP A 172 4.32 -6.67 10.23
CA ASP A 172 5.49 -6.12 9.55
C ASP A 172 5.10 -5.02 8.59
N ASN A 173 4.05 -5.25 7.81
CA ASN A 173 3.57 -4.30 6.83
C ASN A 173 2.05 -4.35 6.62
N VAL A 174 1.58 -3.33 5.92
CA VAL A 174 0.30 -3.32 5.24
C VAL A 174 0.57 -3.24 3.75
N GLN A 175 0.00 -4.16 2.99
CA GLN A 175 0.32 -4.37 1.60
C GLN A 175 -0.87 -4.00 0.71
N ILE A 176 -0.61 -3.23 -0.36
CA ILE A 176 -1.58 -2.90 -1.41
C ILE A 176 -1.06 -3.45 -2.73
N THR A 177 -1.89 -4.19 -3.46
CA THR A 177 -1.54 -4.71 -4.79
C THR A 177 -2.29 -3.97 -5.88
N LEU A 178 -1.56 -3.52 -6.90
CA LEU A 178 -2.09 -2.83 -8.06
C LEU A 178 -1.94 -3.74 -9.29
N PRO A 179 -3.04 -4.20 -9.91
CA PRO A 179 -2.96 -5.14 -11.02
C PRO A 179 -2.33 -4.48 -12.26
N LEU A 180 -1.65 -5.28 -13.08
CA LEU A 180 -1.15 -4.83 -14.38
C LEU A 180 -2.09 -5.28 -15.51
N PHE A 181 -2.13 -4.53 -16.61
CA PHE A 181 -2.69 -5.06 -17.85
C PHE A 181 -1.90 -6.30 -18.30
N GLU A 182 -2.59 -7.30 -18.88
CA GLU A 182 -1.94 -8.49 -19.45
C GLU A 182 -0.80 -8.07 -20.40
N LYS A 183 0.33 -8.79 -20.32
CA LYS A 183 1.41 -8.60 -21.29
C LYS A 183 0.85 -8.93 -22.67
N GLN A 184 0.75 -7.95 -23.56
CA GLN A 184 0.47 -8.23 -24.96
C GLN A 184 1.61 -9.11 -25.49
N GLU A 185 1.32 -10.39 -25.72
CA GLU A 185 2.24 -11.28 -26.43
C GLU A 185 2.49 -10.68 -27.83
N LYS A 186 3.76 -10.44 -28.15
CA LYS A 186 4.19 -9.90 -29.45
C LYS A 186 4.28 -10.99 -30.51
#